data_AF-A0A382ISR5-F1
#
_entry.id   AF-A0A382ISR5-F1
#
_cell.length_a   1.000
_cell.length_b   1.000
_cell.length_c   1.000
_cell.angle_alpha   90.00
_cell.angle_beta   90.00
_cell.angle_gamma   90.00
#
_symmetry.space_group_name_H-M   'P 1'
#
loop_
_entity.id
_entity.type
_entity.pdbx_description
1 polymer ?
#
loop_
_entity_poly.entity_id
_entity_poly.type
_entity_poly.pdbx_seq_one_letter_code
_entity_poly.pdbx_strand_id
1 'polypeptide(L)'
;MKFRNEYDSLGSVKVPHDKYWGASTQRSNKHFDIGDFLVRPIVIKSIAMIKKAAAIVNVKNGTLDKKISKAIIKAANEVISGKLNDHFPLKVWQ
;
A
#
# COMPACT_ATOMS: atom_id res chain seq x y z
N MET A 1 3.76 -11.84 -18.81
CA MET A 1 3.74 -10.88 -17.68
C MET A 1 5.13 -10.79 -17.08
N LYS A 2 5.65 -9.57 -16.82
CA LYS A 2 6.89 -9.37 -16.08
C LYS A 2 6.59 -9.35 -14.58
N PHE A 3 7.44 -9.98 -13.78
CA PHE A 3 7.32 -10.05 -12.33
C PHE A 3 8.58 -9.49 -11.68
N ARG A 4 8.44 -9.00 -10.45
CA ARG A 4 9.54 -8.68 -9.55
C ARG A 4 9.45 -9.56 -8.29
N ASN A 5 10.59 -9.88 -7.71
CA ASN A 5 10.63 -10.62 -6.45
C ASN A 5 10.53 -9.64 -5.29
N GLU A 6 9.63 -9.91 -4.36
CA GLU A 6 9.50 -9.25 -3.07
C GLU A 6 9.81 -10.21 -1.95
N TYR A 7 10.19 -9.67 -0.80
CA TYR A 7 10.65 -10.44 0.34
C TYR A 7 9.97 -9.96 1.62
N ASP A 8 9.52 -10.91 2.42
CA ASP A 8 9.10 -10.72 3.81
C ASP A 8 9.74 -11.81 4.69
N SER A 9 9.38 -11.88 5.96
CA SER A 9 9.90 -12.89 6.90
C SER A 9 9.56 -14.33 6.52
N LEU A 10 8.62 -14.55 5.59
CA LEU A 10 8.23 -15.87 5.07
C LEU A 10 8.99 -16.24 3.78
N GLY A 11 9.93 -15.39 3.34
CA GLY A 11 10.76 -15.60 2.15
C GLY A 11 10.28 -14.81 0.93
N SER A 12 10.65 -15.28 -0.26
CA SER A 12 10.37 -14.58 -1.52
C SER A 12 8.98 -14.86 -2.09
N VAL A 13 8.39 -13.89 -2.80
CA VAL A 13 7.16 -14.04 -3.58
C VAL A 13 7.21 -13.19 -4.85
N LYS A 14 6.62 -13.68 -5.95
CA LYS A 14 6.53 -12.95 -7.22
C LYS A 14 5.35 -11.99 -7.22
N VAL A 15 5.61 -10.71 -7.51
CA VAL A 15 4.61 -9.65 -7.65
C VAL A 15 4.60 -9.13 -9.09
N PRO A 16 3.42 -8.85 -9.71
CA PRO A 16 3.37 -8.22 -11.02
C PRO A 16 4.15 -6.90 -11.05
N HIS A 17 4.95 -6.70 -12.11
CA HIS A 17 5.84 -5.54 -12.21
C HIS A 17 5.09 -4.19 -12.34
N ASP A 18 3.86 -4.23 -12.83
CA ASP A 18 2.96 -3.08 -13.00
C ASP A 18 2.22 -2.70 -11.70
N LYS A 19 2.49 -3.37 -10.57
CA LYS A 19 1.78 -3.16 -9.30
C LYS A 19 2.72 -2.68 -8.18
N TYR A 20 2.24 -1.72 -7.39
CA TYR A 20 3.01 -1.11 -6.29
C TYR A 20 3.01 -1.89 -4.97
N TRP A 21 2.15 -2.90 -4.77
CA TRP A 21 2.06 -3.62 -3.49
C TRP A 21 3.23 -4.58 -3.23
N GLY A 22 3.51 -4.93 -1.98
CA GLY A 22 4.66 -5.77 -1.61
C GLY A 22 4.33 -7.25 -1.41
N ALA A 23 5.28 -7.98 -0.79
CA ALA A 23 5.15 -9.40 -0.49
C ALA A 23 3.90 -9.74 0.34
N SER A 24 3.66 -9.01 1.43
CA SER A 24 2.57 -9.31 2.36
C SER A 24 1.20 -9.19 1.68
N THR A 25 0.98 -8.17 0.85
CA THR A 25 -0.25 -8.03 0.06
C THR A 25 -0.39 -9.15 -0.96
N GLN A 26 0.70 -9.54 -1.64
CA GLN A 26 0.66 -10.64 -2.60
C GLN A 26 0.32 -11.98 -1.93
N ARG A 27 0.83 -12.22 -0.73
CA ARG A 27 0.50 -13.41 0.06
C ARG A 27 -0.94 -13.37 0.57
N SER A 28 -1.39 -12.25 1.12
CA SER A 28 -2.78 -12.10 1.58
C SER A 28 -3.75 -12.35 0.43
N ASN A 29 -3.50 -11.76 -0.74
CA ASN A 29 -4.33 -11.99 -1.93
C ASN A 29 -4.37 -13.46 -2.38
N LYS A 30 -3.33 -14.26 -2.08
CA LYS A 30 -3.29 -15.69 -2.42
C LYS A 30 -4.08 -16.54 -1.41
N HIS A 31 -4.03 -16.20 -0.13
CA HIS A 31 -4.59 -17.04 0.94
C HIS A 31 -6.00 -16.63 1.35
N PHE A 32 -6.37 -15.36 1.13
CA PHE A 32 -7.64 -14.78 1.55
C PHE A 32 -8.43 -14.23 0.35
N ASP A 33 -8.58 -15.06 -0.69
CA ASP A 33 -9.45 -14.76 -1.84
C ASP A 33 -10.88 -15.26 -1.57
N ILE A 34 -11.53 -14.66 -0.57
CA ILE A 34 -12.84 -15.07 -0.09
C ILE A 34 -13.86 -13.98 -0.45
N GLY A 35 -14.92 -14.37 -1.15
CA GLY A 35 -16.02 -13.49 -1.55
C GLY A 35 -15.69 -12.51 -2.67
N ASP A 36 -16.68 -11.70 -3.04
CA ASP A 36 -16.60 -10.86 -4.25
C ASP A 36 -16.15 -9.42 -3.98
N PHE A 37 -16.25 -8.97 -2.72
CA PHE A 37 -16.03 -7.57 -2.36
C PHE A 37 -14.58 -7.27 -2.00
N LEU A 38 -14.00 -6.31 -2.71
CA LEU A 38 -12.74 -5.67 -2.34
C LEU A 38 -12.94 -4.69 -1.16
N VAL A 39 -11.84 -4.38 -0.47
CA VAL A 39 -11.81 -3.27 0.47
C VAL A 39 -12.29 -1.98 -0.22
N ARG A 40 -13.29 -1.32 0.38
CA ARG A 40 -13.95 -0.17 -0.24
C ARG A 40 -12.98 1.01 -0.38
N PRO A 41 -13.04 1.80 -1.48
CA PRO A 41 -12.16 2.95 -1.70
C PRO A 41 -12.13 3.97 -0.56
N ILE A 42 -13.22 4.12 0.18
CA ILE A 42 -13.27 5.02 1.34
C ILE A 42 -12.25 4.63 2.43
N VAL A 43 -12.11 3.33 2.72
CA VAL A 43 -11.17 2.82 3.73
C VAL A 43 -9.73 3.05 3.25
N ILE A 44 -9.46 2.75 1.98
CA ILE A 44 -8.15 2.96 1.35
C ILE A 44 -7.75 4.45 1.45
N LYS A 45 -8.65 5.37 1.11
CA LYS A 45 -8.43 6.82 1.19
C LYS A 45 -8.19 7.26 2.64
N SER A 46 -8.95 6.76 3.60
CA SER A 46 -8.77 7.08 5.02
C SER A 46 -7.40 6.63 5.54
N ILE A 47 -6.95 5.42 5.18
CA ILE A 47 -5.61 4.94 5.55
C ILE A 47 -4.52 5.83 4.93
N ALA A 48 -4.68 6.25 3.67
CA ALA A 48 -3.74 7.17 3.04
C ALA A 48 -3.69 8.54 3.74
N MET A 49 -4.84 9.06 4.21
CA MET A 49 -4.88 10.29 5.03
C MET A 49 -4.11 10.11 6.35
N ILE A 50 -4.27 8.96 7.02
CA ILE A 50 -3.50 8.64 8.24
C ILE A 50 -2.00 8.61 7.94
N LYS A 51 -1.57 7.95 6.86
CA LYS A 51 -0.15 7.88 6.47
C LYS A 51 0.43 9.26 6.12
N LYS A 52 -0.34 10.11 5.43
CA LYS A 52 0.03 11.50 5.17
C LYS A 52 0.23 12.28 6.47
N ALA A 53 -0.73 12.22 7.40
CA ALA A 53 -0.65 12.92 8.68
C ALA A 53 0.55 12.45 9.51
N ALA A 54 0.77 11.13 9.58
CA ALA A 54 1.92 10.56 10.28
C ALA A 54 3.26 11.03 9.69
N ALA A 55 3.40 11.08 8.36
CA ALA A 55 4.62 11.58 7.72
C ALA A 55 4.90 13.06 8.01
N ILE A 56 3.87 13.90 8.10
CA ILE A 56 3.97 15.32 8.47
C ILE A 56 4.41 15.48 9.92
N VAL A 57 3.82 14.71 10.84
CA VAL A 57 4.17 14.80 12.27
C VAL A 57 5.58 14.24 12.52
N ASN A 58 5.94 13.11 11.91
CA ASN A 58 7.24 12.49 12.14
C ASN A 58 8.42 13.33 11.63
N VAL A 59 8.26 14.04 10.50
CA VAL A 59 9.31 14.97 10.05
C VAL A 59 9.42 16.18 10.99
N LYS A 60 8.30 16.67 11.53
CA LYS A 60 8.28 17.75 12.53
C LYS A 60 8.98 17.33 13.83
N ASN A 61 8.81 16.07 14.23
CA ASN A 61 9.43 15.50 15.43
C ASN A 61 10.88 15.03 15.21
N GLY A 62 11.42 15.17 13.99
CA GLY A 62 12.79 14.73 13.66
C GLY A 62 12.96 13.21 13.57
N THR A 63 11.87 12.43 13.62
CA THR A 63 11.92 10.95 13.56
C THR A 63 11.85 10.41 12.13
N LEU A 64 11.70 11.29 11.14
CA LEU A 64 11.65 10.93 9.72
C LEU A 64 12.40 11.97 8.87
N ASP A 65 13.24 11.48 7.96
CA ASP A 65 13.93 12.34 6.99
C ASP A 65 12.94 13.14 6.13
N LYS A 66 13.32 14.38 5.81
CA LYS A 66 12.47 15.32 5.07
C LYS A 66 12.20 14.88 3.63
N LYS A 67 13.18 14.26 2.95
CA LYS A 67 13.00 13.76 1.58
C LYS A 67 12.06 12.56 1.57
N ILE A 68 12.21 11.64 2.53
CA ILE A 68 11.30 10.50 2.70
C ILE A 68 9.87 10.97 3.03
N SER A 69 9.71 11.92 3.96
CA SER A 69 8.39 12.48 4.30
C SER A 69 7.69 13.09 3.08
N LYS A 70 8.41 13.88 2.27
CA LYS A 70 7.88 14.44 1.01
C LYS A 70 7.41 13.36 0.04
N ALA A 71 8.16 12.27 -0.10
CA ALA A 71 7.80 11.16 -0.98
C ALA A 71 6.53 10.43 -0.48
N ILE A 72 6.44 10.16 0.83
CA ILE A 72 5.26 9.54 1.44
C ILE A 72 4.02 10.42 1.26
N ILE A 73 4.14 11.72 1.51
CA ILE A 73 3.03 12.68 1.34
C ILE A 73 2.56 12.70 -0.12
N LYS A 74 3.49 12.70 -1.09
CA LYS A 74 3.15 12.66 -2.51
C LYS A 74 2.38 11.38 -2.86
N ALA A 75 2.90 10.21 -2.50
CA ALA A 75 2.24 8.93 -2.76
C ALA A 75 0.87 8.83 -2.07
N ALA A 76 0.76 9.30 -0.81
CA ALA A 76 -0.50 9.33 -0.09
C ALA A 76 -1.55 10.22 -0.79
N ASN A 77 -1.14 11.39 -1.32
CA ASN A 77 -2.05 12.23 -2.11
C ASN A 77 -2.52 11.53 -3.40
N GLU A 78 -1.65 10.76 -4.07
CA GLU A 78 -2.04 9.98 -5.25
C GLU A 78 -3.09 8.91 -4.90
N VAL A 79 -2.94 8.21 -3.77
CA VAL A 79 -3.96 7.28 -3.25
C VAL A 79 -5.27 8.02 -2.91
N ILE A 80 -5.21 9.14 -2.20
CA ILE A 80 -6.40 9.94 -1.82
C ILE A 80 -7.17 10.39 -3.06
N SER A 81 -6.45 10.81 -4.10
CA SER A 81 -7.04 11.23 -5.39
C SER A 81 -7.65 10.07 -6.20
N GLY A 82 -7.38 8.83 -5.82
CA GLY A 82 -7.87 7.64 -6.53
C GLY A 82 -7.01 7.18 -7.71
N LYS A 83 -5.85 7.80 -7.95
CA LYS A 83 -4.93 7.43 -9.04
C LYS A 83 -4.37 6.02 -8.91
N LEU A 84 -4.39 5.46 -7.70
CA LEU A 84 -3.76 4.19 -7.37
C LEU A 84 -4.76 3.09 -6.95
N ASN A 85 -6.04 3.23 -7.30
CA ASN A 85 -7.08 2.27 -6.88
C ASN A 85 -6.77 0.82 -7.29
N ASP A 86 -6.16 0.61 -8.46
CA ASP A 86 -5.82 -0.72 -9.00
C ASP A 86 -4.65 -1.41 -8.28
N HIS A 87 -4.14 -0.81 -7.19
CA HIS A 87 -3.03 -1.32 -6.39
C HIS A 87 -3.47 -1.82 -5.00
N PHE A 88 -4.78 -1.96 -4.77
CA PHE A 88 -5.35 -2.48 -3.52
C PHE A 88 -6.24 -3.71 -3.81
N PRO A 89 -5.65 -4.90 -4.01
CA PRO A 89 -6.37 -6.07 -4.52
C PRO A 89 -7.09 -6.89 -3.44
N LEU A 90 -6.96 -6.52 -2.16
CA LEU A 90 -7.43 -7.36 -1.05
C LEU A 90 -8.95 -7.35 -0.92
N LYS A 91 -9.49 -8.53 -0.61
CA LYS A 91 -10.89 -8.75 -0.25
C LYS A 91 -11.17 -8.26 1.17
N VAL A 92 -12.44 -8.09 1.50
CA VAL A 92 -12.88 -7.69 2.86
C VAL A 92 -12.54 -8.76 3.90
N TRP A 93 -12.65 -10.03 3.52
CA TRP A 93 -12.46 -11.19 4.39
C TRP A 93 -10.98 -11.65 4.36
N GLN A 94 -10.11 -10.83 4.94
CA GLN A 94 -8.65 -10.99 4.98
C GLN A 94 -8.10 -11.46 6.32
#